data_AF-H8GLW0-F1
#
_entry.id   AF-H8GLW0-F1
#
_cell.length_a   1.000
_cell.length_b   1.000
_cell.length_c   1.000
_cell.angle_alpha   90.00
_cell.angle_beta   90.00
_cell.angle_gamma   90.00
#
_symmetry.space_group_name_H-M   'P 1'
#
loop_
_entity.id
_entity.type
_entity.pdbx_description
1 polymer ?
#
loop_
_entity_poly.entity_id
_entity_poly.type
_entity_poly.pdbx_seq_one_letter_code
_entity_poly.pdbx_strand_id
1 'polypeptide(L)'
;MSAYKQPNRQPSDAQRRFAFSNMARHKTNRSLHAFLSIVTAGLWLLVWLAISIHNTRRRNQIAREYGLPTETNVGFIILIFLALISIAGYKVYSGLSSGNPPEAPLDAAIGPATQQAKPETRWIYAKTHSPIGRGSIVTATTYSLNEIEFGPPYEGKQRGVLTLRQNFNNSHDVYFGLEKGQFLCDNRACGITARFDTGMVQFFEATPAQNENMPGIYIRNADIFIHFAEVSNTVTITAAFLDQTKQTFQFDVHDLNW
;
A
#
# COMPACT_ATOMS: atom_id res chain seq x y z
N MET A 1 -5.37 52.06 -2.60
CA MET A 1 -4.83 50.75 -2.23
C MET A 1 -4.84 49.87 -3.48
N SER A 2 -3.71 49.74 -4.16
CA SER A 2 -3.59 48.96 -5.39
C SER A 2 -3.01 47.59 -5.05
N ALA A 3 -3.80 46.54 -5.25
CA ALA A 3 -3.38 45.16 -5.01
C ALA A 3 -2.37 44.74 -6.08
N TYR A 4 -1.12 44.55 -5.67
CA TYR A 4 -0.04 44.11 -6.54
C TYR A 4 -0.30 42.65 -6.96
N LYS A 5 -0.79 42.45 -8.18
CA LYS A 5 -1.00 41.13 -8.78
C LYS A 5 0.37 40.53 -9.04
N GLN A 6 0.78 39.57 -8.21
CA GLN A 6 2.09 38.93 -8.37
C GLN A 6 2.19 38.24 -9.75
N PRO A 7 3.34 38.38 -10.44
CA PRO A 7 3.55 37.78 -11.75
C PRO A 7 3.57 36.26 -11.60
N ASN A 8 2.90 35.58 -12.53
CA ASN A 8 2.69 34.14 -12.54
C ASN A 8 4.06 33.42 -12.70
N ARG A 9 4.75 33.16 -11.59
CA ARG A 9 6.04 32.46 -11.57
C ARG A 9 5.82 31.01 -11.98
N GLN A 10 6.47 30.60 -13.06
CA GLN A 10 6.54 29.20 -13.44
C GLN A 10 7.20 28.40 -12.29
N PRO A 11 6.63 27.24 -11.92
CA PRO A 11 7.18 26.42 -10.85
C PRO A 11 8.57 25.92 -11.22
N SER A 12 9.48 25.89 -10.24
CA SER A 12 10.84 25.40 -10.44
C SER A 12 10.86 23.91 -10.79
N ASP A 13 11.94 23.42 -11.39
CA ASP A 13 12.05 22.00 -11.76
C ASP A 13 11.95 21.06 -10.54
N ALA A 14 12.45 21.50 -9.38
CA ALA A 14 12.28 20.79 -8.13
C ALA A 14 10.80 20.70 -7.70
N GLN A 15 10.05 21.80 -7.83
CA GLN A 15 8.61 21.83 -7.55
C GLN A 15 7.81 20.96 -8.54
N ARG A 16 8.20 20.94 -9.82
CA ARG A 16 7.59 20.06 -10.82
C ARG A 16 7.83 18.59 -10.51
N ARG A 17 9.07 18.20 -10.17
CA ARG A 17 9.41 16.81 -9.80
C ARG A 17 8.67 16.35 -8.54
N PHE A 18 8.59 17.22 -7.54
CA PHE A 18 7.78 16.98 -6.33
C PHE A 18 6.29 16.83 -6.65
N ALA A 19 5.76 17.65 -7.55
CA ALA A 19 4.38 17.53 -7.98
C ALA A 19 4.14 16.20 -8.74
N PHE A 20 5.05 15.80 -9.62
CA PHE A 20 4.96 14.51 -10.33
C PHE A 20 5.09 13.31 -9.39
N SER A 21 5.97 13.35 -8.39
CA SER A 21 6.10 12.27 -7.40
C SER A 21 4.85 12.14 -6.52
N ASN A 22 4.25 13.27 -6.11
CA ASN A 22 2.99 13.26 -5.37
C ASN A 22 1.81 12.81 -6.24
N MET A 23 1.75 13.23 -7.50
CA MET A 23 0.73 12.76 -8.45
C MET A 23 0.83 11.25 -8.72
N ALA A 24 2.05 10.70 -8.74
CA ALA A 24 2.26 9.26 -8.90
C ALA A 24 1.75 8.44 -7.69
N ARG A 25 1.83 8.99 -6.47
CA ARG A 25 1.31 8.35 -5.24
C ARG A 25 -0.20 8.34 -5.16
N HIS A 26 -0.84 9.40 -5.63
CA HIS A 26 -2.29 9.49 -5.74
C HIS A 26 -2.81 8.94 -7.06
N LYS A 27 -1.97 8.21 -7.81
CA LYS A 27 -2.37 7.52 -9.02
C LYS A 27 -3.25 6.36 -8.58
N THR A 28 -4.55 6.64 -8.48
CA THR A 28 -5.57 5.61 -8.35
C THR A 28 -5.31 4.55 -9.40
N ASN A 29 -5.36 3.28 -8.99
CA ASN A 29 -5.24 2.18 -9.92
C ASN A 29 -6.49 2.21 -10.81
N ARG A 30 -6.38 2.96 -11.92
CA ARG A 30 -7.53 3.31 -12.78
C ARG A 30 -8.22 2.06 -13.29
N SER A 31 -7.46 0.99 -13.53
CA SER A 31 -7.95 -0.31 -13.93
C SER A 31 -8.77 -0.98 -12.82
N LEU A 32 -8.26 -1.00 -11.59
CA LEU A 32 -8.99 -1.55 -10.44
C LEU A 32 -10.27 -0.74 -10.16
N HIS A 33 -10.17 0.59 -10.20
CA HIS A 33 -11.31 1.46 -9.96
C HIS A 33 -12.37 1.32 -11.06
N ALA A 34 -11.96 1.20 -12.32
CA ALA A 34 -12.85 0.93 -13.45
C ALA A 34 -13.50 -0.45 -13.31
N PHE A 35 -12.73 -1.49 -12.98
CA PHE A 35 -13.26 -2.83 -12.75
C PHE A 35 -14.30 -2.86 -11.64
N LEU A 36 -13.98 -2.29 -10.47
CA LEU A 36 -14.91 -2.21 -9.35
C LEU A 36 -16.18 -1.44 -9.72
N SER A 37 -16.05 -0.37 -10.49
CA SER A 37 -17.21 0.41 -10.98
C SER A 37 -18.08 -0.39 -11.96
N ILE A 38 -17.46 -1.15 -12.87
CA ILE A 38 -18.19 -2.00 -13.82
C ILE A 38 -18.92 -3.14 -13.10
N VAL A 39 -18.27 -3.79 -12.14
CA VAL A 39 -18.87 -4.89 -11.37
C VAL A 39 -20.04 -4.39 -10.53
N THR A 40 -19.86 -3.29 -9.82
CA THR A 40 -20.92 -2.71 -8.99
C THR A 40 -22.10 -2.22 -9.82
N ALA A 41 -21.85 -1.49 -10.91
CA ALA A 41 -22.91 -1.05 -11.83
C ALA A 41 -23.64 -2.24 -12.48
N GLY A 42 -22.90 -3.29 -12.88
CA GLY A 42 -23.47 -4.50 -13.46
C GLY A 42 -24.38 -5.24 -12.47
N LEU A 43 -23.95 -5.42 -11.22
CA LEU A 43 -24.77 -6.04 -10.17
C LEU A 43 -26.05 -5.24 -9.91
N TRP A 44 -25.95 -3.91 -9.81
CA TRP A 44 -27.13 -3.05 -9.63
C TRP A 44 -28.09 -3.10 -10.83
N LEU A 45 -27.57 -3.15 -12.06
CA LEU A 45 -28.38 -3.30 -13.26
C LEU A 45 -29.15 -4.62 -13.27
N LEU A 46 -28.52 -5.73 -12.87
CA LEU A 46 -29.17 -7.04 -12.78
C LEU A 46 -30.30 -7.05 -11.74
N VAL A 47 -30.06 -6.47 -10.56
CA VAL A 47 -31.08 -6.34 -9.51
C VAL A 47 -32.25 -5.49 -10.01
N TRP A 48 -31.97 -4.36 -10.66
CA TRP A 48 -33.01 -3.49 -11.23
C TRP A 48 -33.82 -4.20 -12.32
N LEU A 49 -33.17 -4.93 -13.23
CA LEU A 49 -33.85 -5.70 -14.27
C LEU A 49 -34.75 -6.79 -13.67
N ALA A 50 -34.28 -7.50 -12.65
CA ALA A 50 -35.06 -8.53 -11.97
C ALA A 50 -36.33 -7.95 -11.32
N ILE A 51 -36.19 -6.84 -10.59
CA ILE A 51 -37.32 -6.14 -9.96
C ILE A 51 -38.29 -5.61 -11.02
N SER A 52 -37.77 -4.96 -12.06
CA SER A 52 -38.58 -4.40 -13.16
C SER A 52 -39.39 -5.49 -13.87
N ILE A 53 -38.74 -6.61 -14.21
CA ILE A 53 -39.40 -7.77 -14.83
C ILE A 53 -40.48 -8.34 -13.92
N HIS A 54 -40.17 -8.53 -12.63
CA HIS A 54 -41.11 -9.06 -11.65
C HIS A 54 -42.34 -8.15 -11.49
N ASN A 55 -42.12 -6.85 -11.35
CA ASN A 55 -43.18 -5.86 -11.19
C ASN A 55 -44.11 -5.80 -12.41
N THR A 56 -43.55 -5.75 -13.62
CA THR A 56 -44.40 -5.73 -14.83
C THR A 56 -45.13 -7.05 -15.02
N ARG A 57 -44.52 -8.20 -14.70
CA ARG A 57 -45.20 -9.50 -14.73
C ARG A 57 -46.41 -9.53 -13.79
N ARG A 58 -46.22 -9.06 -12.55
CA ARG A 58 -47.29 -9.01 -11.55
C ARG A 58 -48.42 -8.07 -11.98
N ARG A 59 -48.10 -6.88 -12.50
CA ARG A 59 -49.10 -5.93 -13.02
C ARG A 59 -49.87 -6.51 -14.21
N ASN A 60 -49.21 -7.22 -15.13
CA ASN A 60 -49.87 -7.86 -16.27
C ASN A 60 -50.70 -9.09 -15.89
N GLN A 61 -50.43 -9.75 -14.77
CA GLN A 61 -51.31 -10.78 -14.22
C GLN A 61 -52.61 -10.13 -13.74
N ILE A 62 -52.51 -9.09 -12.92
CA ILE A 62 -53.66 -8.31 -12.44
C ILE A 62 -54.46 -7.74 -13.62
N ALA A 63 -53.80 -7.11 -14.60
CA ALA A 63 -54.50 -6.54 -15.76
C ALA A 63 -55.35 -7.58 -16.51
N ARG A 64 -54.85 -8.82 -16.65
CA ARG A 64 -55.59 -9.91 -17.30
C ARG A 64 -56.79 -10.39 -16.49
N GLU A 65 -56.67 -10.41 -15.16
CA GLU A 65 -57.79 -10.76 -14.27
C GLU A 65 -58.95 -9.77 -14.37
N TYR A 66 -58.65 -8.49 -14.63
CA TYR A 66 -59.65 -7.42 -14.73
C TYR A 66 -59.99 -6.97 -16.16
N GLY A 67 -59.52 -7.68 -17.19
CA GLY A 67 -59.78 -7.34 -18.60
C GLY A 67 -59.15 -6.01 -19.07
N LEU A 68 -58.11 -5.55 -18.39
CA LEU A 68 -57.36 -4.32 -18.71
C LEU A 68 -56.23 -4.61 -19.72
N PRO A 69 -55.80 -3.61 -20.50
CA PRO A 69 -54.68 -3.78 -21.42
C PRO A 69 -53.37 -4.11 -20.69
N THR A 70 -52.59 -5.03 -21.23
CA THR A 70 -51.28 -5.42 -20.67
C THR A 70 -50.17 -4.48 -21.12
N GLU A 71 -49.19 -4.26 -20.25
CA GLU A 71 -48.03 -3.41 -20.51
C GLU A 71 -46.85 -4.21 -21.07
N THR A 72 -46.03 -3.57 -21.90
CA THR A 72 -44.80 -4.17 -22.41
C THR A 72 -43.73 -4.21 -21.33
N ASN A 73 -43.03 -5.33 -21.19
CA ASN A 73 -41.98 -5.49 -20.20
C ASN A 73 -40.66 -4.92 -20.71
N VAL A 74 -40.38 -3.67 -20.32
CA VAL A 74 -39.17 -2.94 -20.70
C VAL A 74 -37.90 -3.69 -20.29
N GLY A 75 -37.92 -4.44 -19.19
CA GLY A 75 -36.79 -5.27 -18.76
C GLY A 75 -36.43 -6.36 -19.78
N PHE A 76 -37.41 -6.99 -20.44
CA PHE A 76 -37.15 -7.97 -21.50
C PHE A 76 -36.56 -7.32 -22.76
N ILE A 77 -37.04 -6.13 -23.13
CA ILE A 77 -36.51 -5.38 -24.29
C ILE A 77 -35.02 -5.07 -24.08
N ILE A 78 -34.66 -4.61 -22.88
CA ILE A 78 -33.26 -4.29 -22.53
C ILE A 78 -32.40 -5.55 -22.56
N LEU A 79 -32.88 -6.70 -22.07
CA LEU A 79 -32.13 -7.96 -22.14
C LEU A 79 -31.85 -8.42 -23.58
N ILE A 80 -32.84 -8.29 -24.48
CA ILE A 80 -32.66 -8.60 -25.90
C ILE A 80 -31.60 -7.68 -26.53
N PHE A 81 -31.63 -6.39 -26.21
CA PHE A 81 -30.67 -5.43 -26.73
C PHE A 81 -29.24 -5.71 -26.23
N LEU A 82 -29.07 -6.06 -24.94
CA LEU A 82 -27.77 -6.46 -24.38
C LEU A 82 -27.23 -7.74 -25.01
N ALA A 83 -28.10 -8.72 -25.32
CA ALA A 83 -27.71 -9.94 -26.02
C ALA A 83 -27.26 -9.68 -27.47
N LEU A 84 -27.90 -8.74 -28.18
CA LEU A 84 -27.48 -8.35 -29.52
C LEU A 84 -26.10 -7.66 -29.53
N ILE A 85 -25.83 -6.81 -28.52
CA ILE A 85 -24.53 -6.14 -28.36
C ILE A 85 -23.43 -7.16 -28.03
N SER A 86 -23.69 -8.15 -27.18
CA SER A 86 -22.68 -9.16 -26.83
C SER A 86 -22.28 -10.03 -28.03
N ILE A 87 -23.24 -10.40 -28.89
CA ILE A 87 -22.98 -11.13 -30.14
C ILE A 87 -22.13 -10.31 -31.11
N ALA A 88 -22.41 -9.01 -31.24
CA ALA A 88 -21.62 -8.11 -32.09
C ALA A 88 -20.20 -7.90 -31.56
N GLY A 89 -20.04 -7.75 -30.24
CA GLY A 89 -18.73 -7.57 -29.59
C GLY A 89 -17.84 -8.81 -29.68
N TYR A 90 -18.41 -10.02 -29.58
CA TYR A 90 -17.67 -11.28 -29.69
C TYR A 90 -16.97 -11.44 -31.05
N LYS A 91 -17.61 -11.01 -32.15
CA LYS A 91 -17.01 -11.05 -33.51
C LYS A 91 -15.84 -10.10 -33.70
N VAL A 92 -15.79 -9.00 -32.94
CA VAL A 92 -14.69 -8.02 -33.01
C VAL A 92 -13.51 -8.48 -32.17
N TYR A 93 -13.76 -9.04 -30.98
CA TYR A 93 -12.73 -9.54 -30.08
C TYR A 93 -11.95 -10.73 -30.69
N SER A 94 -12.64 -11.65 -31.37
CA SER A 94 -11.99 -12.81 -32.00
C SER A 94 -11.08 -12.45 -33.20
N GLY A 95 -11.18 -11.23 -33.74
CA GLY A 95 -10.31 -10.74 -34.82
C GLY A 95 -8.97 -10.12 -34.37
N LEU A 96 -8.85 -9.75 -33.09
CA LEU A 96 -7.69 -9.00 -32.55
C LEU A 96 -6.65 -9.87 -31.83
N SER A 97 -6.96 -11.13 -31.54
CA SER A 97 -6.13 -12.00 -30.69
C SER A 97 -5.14 -12.90 -31.46
N SER A 98 -4.70 -12.53 -32.67
CA SER A 98 -3.81 -13.33 -33.52
C SER A 98 -2.32 -12.90 -33.52
N GLY A 99 -1.91 -11.95 -32.68
CA GLY A 99 -0.52 -11.49 -32.60
C GLY A 99 0.20 -11.98 -31.35
N ASN A 100 1.16 -12.90 -31.49
CA ASN A 100 2.11 -13.24 -30.42
C ASN A 100 3.18 -12.13 -30.28
N PRO A 101 3.50 -11.65 -29.06
CA PRO A 101 4.63 -10.76 -28.84
C PRO A 101 5.98 -11.52 -28.80
N PRO A 102 7.10 -10.87 -29.17
CA PRO A 102 8.41 -11.51 -29.23
C PRO A 102 9.07 -11.65 -27.85
N GLU A 103 9.72 -12.80 -27.65
CA GLU A 103 10.47 -13.23 -26.47
C GLU A 103 11.88 -12.60 -26.45
N ALA A 104 12.37 -12.18 -25.28
CA ALA A 104 13.71 -11.60 -25.09
C ALA A 104 14.59 -12.50 -24.17
N PRO A 105 15.91 -12.62 -24.41
CA PRO A 105 16.73 -13.65 -23.77
C PRO A 105 17.33 -13.23 -22.41
N LEU A 106 17.51 -14.25 -21.57
CA LEU A 106 18.16 -14.28 -20.25
C LEU A 106 19.64 -14.68 -20.39
N ASP A 107 20.53 -14.08 -19.56
CA ASP A 107 21.91 -14.46 -19.16
C ASP A 107 22.86 -13.22 -19.20
N ALA A 108 23.85 -12.97 -18.34
CA ALA A 108 24.39 -13.57 -17.12
C ALA A 108 25.47 -12.57 -16.58
N ALA A 109 25.81 -12.62 -15.28
CA ALA A 109 27.20 -12.56 -14.77
C ALA A 109 27.26 -12.35 -13.24
N ILE A 110 27.87 -13.31 -12.53
CA ILE A 110 28.37 -13.19 -11.16
C ILE A 110 29.91 -13.30 -11.24
N GLY A 111 30.62 -12.45 -10.49
CA GLY A 111 32.06 -12.58 -10.24
C GLY A 111 32.45 -11.87 -8.92
N PRO A 112 33.35 -12.44 -8.07
CA PRO A 112 33.56 -11.99 -6.70
C PRO A 112 34.86 -11.18 -6.49
N ALA A 113 34.89 -10.29 -5.48
CA ALA A 113 36.09 -9.91 -4.71
C ALA A 113 35.72 -9.11 -3.45
N THR A 114 36.52 -9.28 -2.39
CA THR A 114 36.24 -8.98 -0.98
C THR A 114 36.88 -7.66 -0.50
N GLN A 115 36.30 -7.10 0.57
CA GLN A 115 36.87 -6.25 1.64
C GLN A 115 36.52 -4.73 1.71
N GLN A 116 35.54 -4.48 2.60
CA GLN A 116 35.45 -3.46 3.66
C GLN A 116 35.50 -1.95 3.33
N ALA A 117 34.32 -1.32 3.41
CA ALA A 117 34.13 0.01 3.99
C ALA A 117 32.69 0.14 4.53
N LYS A 118 32.53 0.76 5.71
CA LYS A 118 31.36 1.41 6.35
C LYS A 118 29.97 1.00 5.80
N PRO A 119 29.03 0.48 6.63
CA PRO A 119 27.77 -0.05 6.10
C PRO A 119 27.03 1.04 5.32
N GLU A 120 27.11 0.93 4.00
CA GLU A 120 26.12 1.49 3.11
C GLU A 120 24.79 0.90 3.57
N THR A 121 23.87 1.77 4.00
CA THR A 121 22.56 1.40 4.54
C THR A 121 21.73 0.76 3.44
N ARG A 122 22.00 -0.52 3.19
CA ARG A 122 21.22 -1.43 2.37
C ARG A 122 20.58 -2.47 3.29
N TRP A 123 19.45 -2.99 2.87
CA TRP A 123 18.74 -4.04 3.58
C TRP A 123 19.63 -5.27 3.83
N ILE A 124 19.66 -5.73 5.07
CA ILE A 124 20.31 -6.96 5.50
C ILE A 124 19.23 -8.04 5.59
N TYR A 125 19.30 -9.02 4.70
CA TYR A 125 18.35 -10.14 4.67
C TYR A 125 18.90 -11.35 5.43
N ALA A 126 18.06 -11.97 6.25
CA ALA A 126 18.37 -13.23 6.91
C ALA A 126 17.16 -14.17 6.86
N LYS A 127 17.44 -15.48 6.80
CA LYS A 127 16.44 -16.54 6.87
C LYS A 127 16.85 -17.54 7.93
N THR A 128 16.03 -17.67 8.97
CA THR A 128 16.28 -18.55 10.11
C THR A 128 15.25 -19.66 10.14
N HIS A 129 15.70 -20.91 10.17
CA HIS A 129 14.81 -22.05 10.32
C HIS A 129 14.44 -22.28 11.78
N SER A 130 13.18 -22.62 12.04
CA SER A 130 12.75 -23.02 13.38
C SER A 130 13.44 -24.34 13.77
N PRO A 131 14.12 -24.41 14.94
CA PRO A 131 14.77 -25.64 15.41
C PRO A 131 13.82 -26.83 15.55
N ILE A 132 12.52 -26.57 15.66
CA ILE A 132 11.45 -27.56 15.83
C ILE A 132 10.62 -27.75 14.54
N GLY A 133 11.15 -27.35 13.38
CA GLY A 133 10.57 -27.66 12.07
C GLY A 133 9.30 -26.89 11.68
N ARG A 134 8.93 -25.83 12.41
CA ARG A 134 7.70 -25.07 12.18
C ARG A 134 7.71 -24.15 10.94
N GLY A 135 8.83 -24.07 10.22
CA GLY A 135 9.01 -23.19 9.05
C GLY A 135 10.24 -22.31 9.17
N SER A 136 10.33 -21.29 8.31
CA SER A 136 11.40 -20.28 8.33
C SER A 136 10.85 -18.91 8.68
N ILE A 137 11.64 -18.12 9.40
CA ILE A 137 11.44 -16.70 9.62
C ILE A 137 12.38 -15.96 8.65
N VAL A 138 11.84 -15.02 7.88
CA VAL A 138 12.63 -14.14 7.00
C VAL A 138 12.64 -12.75 7.60
N THR A 139 13.80 -12.11 7.63
CA THR A 139 13.96 -10.74 8.13
C THR A 139 14.71 -9.87 7.15
N ALA A 140 14.28 -8.62 7.01
CA ALA A 140 15.02 -7.56 6.34
C ALA A 140 15.27 -6.42 7.34
N THR A 141 16.53 -6.08 7.59
CA THR A 141 16.92 -5.07 8.59
C THR A 141 17.68 -3.92 7.93
N THR A 142 17.38 -2.69 8.34
CA THR A 142 18.11 -1.48 7.95
C THR A 142 18.32 -0.55 9.15
N TYR A 143 19.31 0.33 9.06
CA TYR A 143 19.67 1.29 10.09
C TYR A 143 19.31 2.71 9.65
N SER A 144 19.01 3.59 10.60
CA SER A 144 18.74 4.99 10.28
C SER A 144 19.96 5.66 9.65
N LEU A 145 19.74 6.52 8.66
CA LEU A 145 20.72 7.37 8.00
C LEU A 145 21.37 8.36 8.97
N ASN A 146 20.55 8.96 9.83
CA ASN A 146 21.00 9.86 10.88
C ASN A 146 21.29 9.12 12.19
N GLU A 147 22.16 9.73 12.99
CA GLU A 147 22.37 9.39 14.39
C GLU A 147 21.57 10.33 15.27
N ILE A 148 21.20 9.83 16.44
CA ILE A 148 20.65 10.60 17.54
C ILE A 148 21.53 10.42 18.77
N GLU A 149 21.42 11.33 19.72
CA GLU A 149 22.13 11.25 20.98
C GLU A 149 21.14 11.54 22.11
N PHE A 150 21.03 10.60 23.05
CA PHE A 150 20.19 10.78 24.22
C PHE A 150 20.99 11.35 25.38
N GLY A 151 20.29 12.01 26.29
CA GLY A 151 20.84 12.35 27.59
C GLY A 151 20.95 11.14 28.52
N PRO A 152 21.45 11.35 29.74
CA PRO A 152 21.45 10.32 30.79
C PRO A 152 20.06 9.71 31.01
N PRO A 153 19.93 8.40 31.25
CA PRO A 153 20.99 7.37 31.43
C PRO A 153 21.36 6.61 30.13
N TYR A 154 21.01 7.14 28.96
CA TYR A 154 21.17 6.46 27.67
C TYR A 154 22.21 7.15 26.77
N GLU A 155 23.25 7.72 27.39
CA GLU A 155 24.21 8.56 26.72
C GLU A 155 24.92 7.86 25.55
N GLY A 156 25.24 8.69 24.56
CA GLY A 156 26.00 8.31 23.37
C GLY A 156 25.17 8.36 22.09
N LYS A 157 25.89 8.45 20.99
CA LYS A 157 25.31 8.42 19.64
C LYS A 157 24.86 7.01 19.31
N GLN A 158 23.69 6.91 18.71
CA GLN A 158 23.12 5.65 18.26
C GLN A 158 22.24 5.85 17.03
N ARG A 159 21.91 4.74 16.38
CA ARG A 159 21.00 4.69 15.23
C ARG A 159 19.74 3.91 15.61
N GLY A 160 18.65 4.26 14.93
CA GLY A 160 17.45 3.44 14.92
C GLY A 160 17.68 2.19 14.08
N VAL A 161 17.03 1.09 14.47
CA VAL A 161 17.02 -0.17 13.72
C VAL A 161 15.59 -0.47 13.29
N LEU A 162 15.37 -0.63 11.99
CA LEU A 162 14.09 -1.01 11.42
C LEU A 162 14.19 -2.43 10.86
N THR A 163 13.35 -3.34 11.35
CA THR A 163 13.34 -4.74 10.93
C THR A 163 11.95 -5.14 10.47
N LEU A 164 11.85 -5.62 9.24
CA LEU A 164 10.68 -6.29 8.67
C LEU A 164 10.85 -7.79 8.89
N ARG A 165 9.80 -8.48 9.33
CA ARG A 165 9.84 -9.93 9.61
C ARG A 165 8.63 -10.62 9.03
N GLN A 166 8.84 -11.70 8.28
CA GLN A 166 7.83 -12.68 7.92
C GLN A 166 8.00 -13.88 8.82
N ASN A 167 6.96 -14.20 9.59
CA ASN A 167 6.93 -15.33 10.50
C ASN A 167 6.55 -16.62 9.76
N PHE A 168 6.77 -17.76 10.42
CA PHE A 168 6.52 -19.08 9.85
C PHE A 168 5.06 -19.34 9.43
N ASN A 169 4.11 -18.62 10.02
CA ASN A 169 2.68 -18.65 9.71
C ASN A 169 2.28 -17.62 8.63
N ASN A 170 3.25 -17.02 7.93
CA ASN A 170 3.07 -15.91 6.98
C ASN A 170 2.52 -14.61 7.59
N SER A 171 2.54 -14.42 8.91
CA SER A 171 2.25 -13.11 9.50
C SER A 171 3.46 -12.20 9.42
N HIS A 172 3.23 -10.92 9.14
CA HIS A 172 4.29 -9.91 9.08
C HIS A 172 4.34 -9.08 10.36
N ASP A 173 5.56 -8.76 10.81
CA ASP A 173 5.81 -7.80 11.87
C ASP A 173 6.78 -6.73 11.35
N VAL A 174 6.59 -5.50 11.80
CA VAL A 174 7.61 -4.45 11.68
C VAL A 174 8.06 -4.04 13.07
N TYR A 175 9.35 -4.18 13.32
CA TYR A 175 9.98 -3.82 14.58
C TYR A 175 10.83 -2.56 14.39
N PHE A 176 10.61 -1.57 15.26
CA PHE A 176 11.47 -0.40 15.37
C PHE A 176 12.17 -0.43 16.73
N GLY A 177 13.49 -0.55 16.71
CA GLY A 177 14.34 -0.69 17.89
C GLY A 177 15.45 0.33 17.98
N LEU A 178 16.08 0.35 19.14
CA LEU A 178 17.22 1.19 19.49
C LEU A 178 18.27 0.38 20.24
N GLU A 179 19.53 0.83 20.20
CA GLU A 179 20.58 0.24 21.01
C GLU A 179 20.38 0.55 22.49
N LYS A 180 19.98 1.79 22.80
CA LYS A 180 19.78 2.28 24.16
C LYS A 180 18.57 3.20 24.22
N GLY A 181 17.81 3.14 25.30
CA GLY A 181 16.65 4.00 25.52
C GLY A 181 15.37 3.20 25.74
N GLN A 182 14.29 3.94 25.98
CA GLN A 182 12.97 3.36 26.17
C GLN A 182 11.92 4.19 25.43
N PHE A 183 11.13 3.51 24.60
CA PHE A 183 9.98 4.12 23.94
C PHE A 183 8.93 4.50 24.98
N LEU A 184 8.37 5.70 24.85
CA LEU A 184 7.27 6.14 25.69
C LEU A 184 5.98 5.48 25.18
N CYS A 185 5.58 4.41 25.85
CA CYS A 185 4.31 3.74 25.63
C CYS A 185 3.53 3.73 26.94
N ASP A 186 2.46 4.53 26.99
CA ASP A 186 1.54 4.58 28.13
C ASP A 186 0.20 3.91 27.78
N ASN A 187 -0.71 3.87 28.75
CA ASN A 187 -2.04 3.25 28.58
C ASN A 187 -2.93 3.97 27.55
N ARG A 188 -2.52 5.11 26.99
CA ARG A 188 -3.32 5.94 26.07
C ARG A 188 -2.71 6.05 24.68
N ALA A 189 -1.39 5.94 24.52
CA ALA A 189 -0.74 5.99 23.23
C ALA A 189 0.62 5.26 23.24
N CYS A 190 0.76 4.26 22.37
CA CYS A 190 2.04 3.69 21.95
C CYS A 190 2.01 3.68 20.42
N GLY A 191 2.93 4.39 19.79
CA GLY A 191 2.90 4.56 18.36
C GLY A 191 3.96 5.52 17.84
N ILE A 192 4.01 5.60 16.52
CA ILE A 192 4.92 6.45 15.78
C ILE A 192 4.15 7.30 14.78
N THR A 193 4.74 8.42 14.39
CA THR A 193 4.34 9.09 13.16
C THR A 193 5.38 8.80 12.10
N ALA A 194 4.95 8.22 10.98
CA ALA A 194 5.82 7.93 9.85
C ALA A 194 5.42 8.79 8.64
N ARG A 195 6.43 9.24 7.91
CA ARG A 195 6.28 9.92 6.63
C ARG A 195 7.17 9.24 5.62
N PHE A 196 6.56 8.61 4.63
CA PHE A 196 7.26 7.97 3.53
C PHE A 196 7.60 9.02 2.47
N ASP A 197 8.88 9.25 2.22
CA ASP A 197 9.45 10.34 1.43
C ASP A 197 8.80 11.71 1.73
N THR A 198 8.06 12.26 0.76
CA THR A 198 7.36 13.55 0.84
C THR A 198 5.85 13.41 1.01
N GLY A 199 5.36 12.21 1.34
CA GLY A 199 3.94 11.92 1.50
C GLY A 199 3.32 12.56 2.76
N MET A 200 2.05 12.22 3.01
CA MET A 200 1.36 12.63 4.24
C MET A 200 1.98 11.93 5.46
N VAL A 201 1.99 12.64 6.59
CA VAL A 201 2.36 12.06 7.89
C VAL A 201 1.22 11.14 8.34
N GLN A 202 1.55 9.90 8.66
CA GLN A 202 0.61 8.88 9.11
C GLN A 202 0.97 8.45 10.52
N PHE A 203 -0.04 8.23 11.36
CA PHE A 203 0.15 7.64 12.67
C PHE A 203 0.00 6.12 12.56
N PHE A 204 0.95 5.40 13.14
CA PHE A 204 0.88 3.95 13.31
C PHE A 204 0.87 3.63 14.80
N GLU A 205 -0.14 2.90 15.23
CA GLU A 205 -0.13 2.30 16.57
C GLU A 205 0.99 1.28 16.70
N ALA A 206 1.46 1.07 17.92
CA ALA A 206 2.52 0.13 18.20
C ALA A 206 2.28 -0.59 19.53
N THR A 207 3.04 -1.66 19.75
CA THR A 207 3.09 -2.40 21.02
C THR A 207 4.53 -2.54 21.50
N PRO A 208 4.83 -2.38 22.80
CA PRO A 208 6.17 -2.60 23.32
C PRO A 208 6.66 -4.02 23.03
N ALA A 209 7.91 -4.14 22.59
CA ALA A 209 8.57 -5.43 22.47
C ALA A 209 8.97 -5.94 23.86
N GLN A 210 8.57 -7.17 24.20
CA GLN A 210 8.81 -7.78 25.51
C GLN A 210 10.00 -8.77 25.49
N ASN A 211 10.24 -9.42 24.34
CA ASN A 211 11.15 -10.55 24.22
C ASN A 211 12.27 -10.32 23.19
N GLU A 212 12.60 -9.07 22.90
CA GLU A 212 13.66 -8.71 21.96
C GLU A 212 14.93 -8.33 22.73
N ASN A 213 16.10 -8.65 22.16
CA ASN A 213 17.40 -8.32 22.78
C ASN A 213 17.68 -6.82 22.80
N MET A 214 16.94 -6.04 22.01
CA MET A 214 17.02 -4.58 21.94
C MET A 214 15.69 -3.96 22.38
N PRO A 215 15.71 -2.82 23.09
CA PRO A 215 14.52 -2.04 23.35
C PRO A 215 13.84 -1.63 22.04
N GLY A 216 12.53 -1.83 21.95
CA GLY A 216 11.80 -1.50 20.73
C GLY A 216 10.30 -1.64 20.84
N ILE A 217 9.64 -1.35 19.73
CA ILE A 217 8.20 -1.45 19.55
C ILE A 217 7.88 -2.19 18.25
N TYR A 218 6.81 -2.97 18.25
CA TYR A 218 6.23 -3.53 17.03
C TYR A 218 5.13 -2.60 16.52
N ILE A 219 5.24 -2.20 15.26
CA ILE A 219 4.26 -1.35 14.57
C ILE A 219 3.07 -2.24 14.17
N ARG A 220 1.86 -1.83 14.55
CA ARG A 220 0.62 -2.50 14.18
C ARG A 220 0.29 -2.28 12.71
N ASN A 221 -0.49 -3.19 12.14
CA ASN A 221 -0.82 -3.23 10.71
C ASN A 221 0.45 -3.26 9.84
N ALA A 222 1.34 -4.20 10.18
CA ALA A 222 2.66 -4.34 9.57
C ALA A 222 2.58 -4.28 8.04
N ASP A 223 1.68 -5.04 7.42
CA ASP A 223 1.48 -5.11 5.96
C ASP A 223 1.34 -3.73 5.30
N ILE A 224 0.60 -2.80 5.93
CA ILE A 224 0.41 -1.44 5.41
C ILE A 224 1.73 -0.67 5.46
N PHE A 225 2.46 -0.79 6.57
CA PHE A 225 3.77 -0.16 6.72
C PHE A 225 4.76 -0.72 5.70
N ILE A 226 4.83 -2.06 5.54
CA ILE A 226 5.70 -2.73 4.57
C ILE A 226 5.37 -2.25 3.17
N HIS A 227 4.09 -2.26 2.79
CA HIS A 227 3.66 -1.83 1.46
C HIS A 227 4.10 -0.39 1.14
N PHE A 228 4.00 0.53 2.11
CA PHE A 228 4.52 1.88 1.93
C PHE A 228 6.04 1.94 1.84
N ALA A 229 6.77 1.08 2.56
CA ALA A 229 8.21 0.99 2.49
C ALA A 229 8.69 0.47 1.12
N GLU A 230 8.06 -0.58 0.57
CA GLU A 230 8.41 -1.18 -0.73
C GLU A 230 8.36 -0.19 -1.90
N VAL A 231 7.44 0.77 -1.84
CA VAL A 231 7.21 1.74 -2.93
C VAL A 231 7.86 3.10 -2.70
N SER A 232 8.65 3.24 -1.62
CA SER A 232 9.27 4.50 -1.20
C SER A 232 10.79 4.40 -1.24
N ASN A 233 11.48 5.55 -1.25
CA ASN A 233 12.94 5.56 -1.12
C ASN A 233 13.35 5.74 0.34
N THR A 234 12.60 6.54 1.08
CA THR A 234 12.92 6.89 2.47
C THR A 234 11.68 6.83 3.34
N VAL A 235 11.87 6.49 4.61
CA VAL A 235 10.83 6.69 5.64
C VAL A 235 11.41 7.51 6.77
N THR A 236 10.71 8.59 7.14
CA THR A 236 11.00 9.40 8.31
C THR A 236 10.05 8.99 9.43
N ILE A 237 10.59 8.44 10.52
CA ILE A 237 9.85 7.98 11.68
C ILE A 237 10.14 8.93 12.84
N THR A 238 9.10 9.50 13.44
CA THR A 238 9.19 10.25 14.69
C THR A 238 8.52 9.45 15.81
N ALA A 239 9.25 9.23 16.90
CA ALA A 239 8.79 8.49 18.06
C ALA A 239 9.05 9.27 19.35
N ALA A 240 8.27 8.94 20.39
CA ALA A 240 8.44 9.48 21.73
C ALA A 240 9.22 8.51 22.62
N PHE A 241 9.99 9.06 23.54
CA PHE A 241 10.92 8.34 24.40
C PHE A 241 10.74 8.80 25.84
N LEU A 242 10.94 7.89 26.79
CA LEU A 242 10.82 8.23 28.21
C LEU A 242 11.93 9.23 28.60
N ASP A 243 11.54 10.33 29.24
CA ASP A 243 12.43 11.42 29.68
C ASP A 243 13.31 12.05 28.59
N GLN A 244 12.94 11.88 27.31
CA GLN A 244 13.63 12.47 26.17
C GLN A 244 12.61 13.15 25.25
N THR A 245 13.08 14.13 24.47
CA THR A 245 12.27 14.74 23.42
C THR A 245 12.02 13.74 22.30
N LYS A 246 10.92 13.94 21.55
CA LYS A 246 10.62 13.13 20.37
C LYS A 246 11.79 13.19 19.40
N GLN A 247 12.32 12.02 19.03
CA GLN A 247 13.40 11.92 18.04
C GLN A 247 12.85 11.49 16.70
N THR A 248 13.56 11.92 15.66
CA THR A 248 13.23 11.61 14.28
C THR A 248 14.36 10.84 13.63
N PHE A 249 14.01 9.74 12.99
CA PHE A 249 14.91 8.82 12.32
C PHE A 249 14.53 8.76 10.86
N GLN A 250 15.50 8.89 9.99
CA GLN A 250 15.34 8.71 8.56
C GLN A 250 15.95 7.38 8.20
N PHE A 251 15.20 6.52 7.53
CA PHE A 251 15.68 5.25 7.02
C PHE A 251 15.68 5.29 5.51
N ASP A 252 16.67 4.62 4.96
CA ASP A 252 16.69 4.29 3.55
C ASP A 252 15.94 2.97 3.34
N VAL A 253 14.87 3.02 2.56
CA VAL A 253 14.00 1.87 2.27
C VAL A 253 13.96 1.54 0.78
N HIS A 254 14.75 2.24 -0.04
CA HIS A 254 14.93 1.88 -1.44
C HIS A 254 15.40 0.43 -1.59
N ASP A 255 15.09 -0.17 -2.73
CA ASP A 255 15.46 -1.56 -3.08
C ASP A 255 15.08 -2.60 -2.01
N LEU A 256 14.02 -2.32 -1.23
CA LEU A 256 13.37 -3.36 -0.43
C LEU A 256 12.79 -4.41 -1.38
N ASN A 257 13.28 -5.64 -1.23
CA ASN A 257 12.77 -6.82 -1.92
C ASN A 257 12.11 -7.71 -0.87
N TRP A 258 10.79 -7.64 -0.79
CA TRP A 258 9.99 -8.28 0.24
C TRP A 258 9.03 -9.32 -0.37
#